data_AF-A0AB34K5V6-F1
#
_entry.id   AF-A0AB34K5V6-F1
#
_cell.length_a   1.000
_cell.length_b   1.000
_cell.length_c   1.000
_cell.angle_alpha   90.00
_cell.angle_beta   90.00
_cell.angle_gamma   90.00
#
_symmetry.space_group_name_H-M   'P 1'
#
loop_
_entity.id
_entity.type
_entity.pdbx_description
1 polymer ?
#
loop_
_entity_poly.entity_id
_entity_poly.type
_entity_poly.pdbx_seq_one_letter_code
_entity_poly.pdbx_strand_id
1 'polypeptide(L)' 'MYSVISPKPGETIKVQYGGKPMKAVMLKEQENMKYRVVVDNGPDFGQLWTTIDPAAVIEIDRSVPRLNEEQMKTHLHGFQ' A
#
# COMPACT_ATOMS: atom_id res chain seq x y z
N MET A 1 -10.10 -18.22 13.83
CA MET A 1 -10.56 -16.96 13.21
C MET A 1 -9.34 -16.26 12.67
N TYR A 2 -9.21 -16.11 11.35
CA TYR A 2 -8.16 -15.26 10.79
C TYR A 2 -8.71 -13.84 10.77
N SER A 3 -8.13 -12.95 11.57
CA SER A 3 -8.45 -11.52 11.51
C SER A 3 -7.97 -10.99 10.16
N VAL A 4 -8.90 -10.66 9.28
CA VAL A 4 -8.56 -10.00 8.01
C VAL A 4 -8.04 -8.61 8.35
N ILE A 5 -6.81 -8.32 7.93
CA ILE A 5 -6.22 -6.99 8.09
C ILE A 5 -6.81 -6.10 6.98
N SER A 6 -7.67 -5.17 7.38
CA SER A 6 -8.31 -4.21 6.47
C SER A 6 -7.73 -2.81 6.66
N PRO A 7 -6.64 -2.47 5.95
CA PRO A 7 -6.03 -1.15 6.02
C PRO A 7 -6.89 -0.09 5.35
N LYS A 8 -6.82 1.14 5.86
CA LYS A 8 -7.50 2.29 5.29
C LYS A 8 -6.65 2.98 4.22
N PRO A 9 -7.26 3.63 3.22
CA PRO A 9 -6.56 4.51 2.28
C PRO A 9 -5.63 5.50 2.99
N GLY A 10 -4.36 5.54 2.64
CA GLY A 10 -3.31 6.35 3.24
C GLY A 10 -2.48 5.62 4.30
N GLU A 11 -2.89 4.44 4.76
CA GLU A 11 -2.10 3.69 5.73
C GLU A 11 -0.91 3.01 5.07
N THR A 12 0.22 3.05 5.76
CA THR A 12 1.39 2.25 5.38
C THR A 12 1.17 0.82 5.87
N ILE A 13 1.31 -0.12 4.94
CA ILE A 13 1.14 -1.55 5.16
C ILE A 13 2.38 -2.30 4.71
N LYS A 14 2.60 -3.47 5.29
CA LYS A 14 3.63 -4.39 4.83
C LYS A 14 2.96 -5.53 4.08
N VAL A 15 3.46 -5.80 2.88
CA VAL A 15 2.82 -6.71 1.93
C VAL A 15 3.84 -7.73 1.44
N GLN A 16 3.40 -8.96 1.22
CA GLN A 16 4.25 -9.99 0.63
C GLN A 16 4.23 -9.81 -0.89
N TYR A 17 5.30 -9.27 -1.47
CA TYR A 17 5.41 -9.03 -2.92
C TYR A 17 6.69 -9.67 -3.47
N GLY A 18 6.56 -10.49 -4.51
CA GLY A 18 7.72 -11.18 -5.12
C GLY A 18 8.50 -12.08 -4.16
N GLY A 19 7.84 -12.66 -3.15
CA GLY A 19 8.49 -13.50 -2.13
C GLY A 19 9.26 -12.72 -1.05
N LYS A 20 9.18 -11.38 -1.03
CA LYS A 20 9.76 -10.55 0.03
C LYS A 20 8.71 -9.63 0.68
N PRO A 21 8.84 -9.32 1.99
CA PRO A 21 8.00 -8.32 2.63
C PRO A 21 8.44 -6.93 2.19
N MET A 22 7.53 -6.17 1.59
CA MET A 22 7.75 -4.81 1.12
C MET A 22 6.83 -3.84 1.83
N LYS A 23 7.24 -2.57 1.97
CA LYS A 23 6.36 -1.51 2.47
C LYS A 23 5.53 -0.96 1.31
N ALA A 24 4.26 -0.74 1.55
CA ALA A 24 3.36 -0.17 0.58
C ALA A 24 2.38 0.80 1.25
N VAL A 25 1.93 1.80 0.52
CA VAL A 25 0.85 2.69 0.97
C VAL A 25 -0.44 2.19 0.33
N MET A 26 -1.45 1.93 1.17
CA MET A 26 -2.80 1.61 0.71
C MET A 26 -3.44 2.87 0.11
N LEU A 27 -4.01 2.81 -1.08
CA LEU A 27 -4.57 4.00 -1.74
C LEU A 27 -6.07 3.96 -1.83
N LYS A 28 -6.61 2.80 -2.18
CA LYS A 28 -8.04 2.53 -2.20
C LYS A 28 -8.29 1.03 -2.37
N GLU A 29 -9.46 0.62 -1.90
CA GLU A 29 -10.03 -0.67 -2.27
C GLU A 29 -10.61 -0.56 -3.70
N GLN A 30 -10.40 -1.57 -4.52
CA GLN A 30 -11.02 -1.72 -5.84
C GLN A 30 -12.18 -2.71 -5.79
N GLU A 31 -13.08 -2.62 -6.77
CA GLU A 31 -14.09 -3.65 -7.04
C GLU A 31 -13.41 -5.01 -7.19
N ASN A 32 -13.97 -6.04 -6.56
CA ASN A 32 -13.40 -7.38 -6.33
C ASN A 32 -12.42 -7.52 -5.14
N MET A 33 -12.55 -6.67 -4.12
CA MET A 33 -11.80 -6.82 -2.85
C MET A 33 -10.28 -6.81 -3.05
N LYS A 34 -9.77 -6.10 -4.07
CA LYS A 34 -8.32 -5.93 -4.28
C LYS A 34 -7.86 -4.59 -3.75
N TYR A 35 -6.67 -4.54 -3.20
CA TYR A 35 -6.08 -3.33 -2.66
C TYR A 35 -5.16 -2.71 -3.71
N ARG A 36 -5.45 -1.46 -4.08
CA ARG A 36 -4.54 -0.67 -4.89
C ARG A 36 -3.54 0.00 -3.96
N VAL A 37 -2.26 -0.31 -4.19
CA VAL A 37 -1.18 0.10 -3.31
C VAL A 37 -0.03 0.69 -4.12
N VAL A 38 0.79 1.49 -3.46
CA VAL A 38 2.09 1.92 -3.98
C VAL A 38 3.16 1.23 -3.15
N VAL A 39 3.92 0.35 -3.78
CA VAL A 39 5.05 -0.35 -3.14
C VAL A 39 6.28 0.55 -3.23
N ASP A 40 6.92 0.77 -2.09
CA ASP A 40 8.22 1.43 -2.03
C ASP A 40 9.29 0.36 -2.34
N ASN A 41 9.88 0.43 -3.53
CA ASN A 41 10.87 -0.55 -4.00
C ASN A 41 12.32 -0.04 -3.85
N GLY A 42 12.56 0.84 -2.89
CA GLY A 42 13.86 1.43 -2.61
C GLY A 42 14.22 2.60 -3.55
N PRO A 43 15.41 3.20 -3.32
CA PRO A 43 15.82 4.45 -3.95
C PRO A 43 16.00 4.36 -5.48
N ASP A 44 16.31 3.17 -6.00
CA ASP A 44 16.63 2.96 -7.42
C ASP A 44 15.43 2.67 -8.32
N PHE A 45 14.32 2.16 -7.77
CA PHE A 45 13.16 1.71 -8.57
C PHE A 45 11.92 2.60 -8.44
N GLY A 46 11.98 3.61 -7.57
CA GLY A 46 10.85 4.50 -7.32
C GLY A 46 9.62 3.77 -6.77
N GLN A 47 8.51 4.51 -6.74
CA GLN A 47 7.22 4.03 -6.26
C GLN A 47 6.52 3.20 -7.33
N LEU A 48 6.22 1.92 -7.03
CA LEU A 48 5.54 1.02 -7.96
C LEU A 48 4.04 0.93 -7.66
N TRP A 49 3.23 1.26 -8.65
CA TRP A 49 1.78 1.13 -8.61
C TRP A 49 1.37 -0.30 -8.89
N THR A 50 0.75 -0.97 -7.93
CA THR A 50 0.29 -2.34 -8.14
C THR A 50 -1.00 -2.63 -7.38
N THR A 51 -1.65 -3.73 -7.74
CA THR A 51 -2.81 -4.26 -7.04
C THR A 51 -2.42 -5.56 -6.37
N ILE A 52 -2.78 -5.69 -5.10
CA ILE A 52 -2.51 -6.88 -4.31
C ILE A 52 -3.80 -7.43 -3.72
N ASP A 53 -3.81 -8.72 -3.46
CA ASP A 53 -4.86 -9.35 -2.68
C ASP A 53 -4.74 -8.94 -1.20
N PRO A 54 -5.86 -8.75 -0.47
CA PRO A 54 -5.85 -8.44 0.96
C PRO A 54 -5.11 -9.49 1.78
N ALA A 55 -5.11 -10.74 1.32
CA ALA A 55 -4.38 -11.84 1.93
C ALA A 55 -2.85 -11.67 1.87
N ALA A 56 -2.34 -10.79 0.98
CA ALA A 56 -0.92 -10.45 0.91
C ALA A 56 -0.50 -9.42 1.97
N VAL A 57 -1.46 -8.80 2.68
CA VAL A 57 -1.17 -7.83 3.75
C VAL A 57 -0.74 -8.58 5.01
N ILE A 58 0.49 -8.31 5.46
CA ILE A 58 1.12 -8.94 6.61
C ILE A 58 0.81 -8.15 7.89
N GLU A 59 0.99 -6.81 7.83
CA GLU A 59 0.80 -5.91 8.97
C GLU A 59 0.48 -4.48 8.49
N ILE A 60 -0.10 -3.68 9.39
CA ILE A 60 -0.26 -2.23 9.20
C ILE A 60 0.85 -1.55 10.01
N ASP A 61 1.70 -0.78 9.34
CA ASP A 61 2.78 -0.01 9.97
C ASP A 61 2.19 1.24 10.62
N ARG A 62 1.82 1.11 11.90
CA ARG A 62 1.24 2.21 12.70
C ARG A 62 2.27 3.23 13.17
N SER A 63 3.55 2.98 12.93
CA SER A 63 4.61 3.95 13.24
C SER A 63 4.66 5.06 12.21
N VAL A 64 4.16 4.82 11.00
CA VAL A 64 4.02 5.84 9.96
C VAL A 64 2.62 6.45 10.03
N PRO A 65 2.51 7.79 10.14
CA PRO A 65 1.20 8.43 10.11
C PRO A 65 0.52 8.18 8.77
N ARG A 66 -0.80 7.94 8.84
CA ARG A 66 -1.64 7.80 7.66
C ARG A 66 -1.54 9.04 6.79
N LEU A 67 -1.21 8.85 5.52
CA LEU A 67 -1.19 9.93 4.53
C LEU A 67 -2.62 10.44 4.29
N ASN A 68 -2.75 11.76 4.21
CA ASN A 68 -4.01 12.38 3.82
C ASN A 68 -4.21 12.35 2.29
N GLU A 69 -5.40 12.72 1.82
CA GLU A 69 -5.71 12.68 0.38
C GLU A 69 -4.80 13.57 -0.46
N GLU A 70 -4.34 14.71 0.07
CA GLU A 70 -3.41 15.59 -0.64
C GLU A 70 -2.03 14.93 -0.79
N GLN A 71 -1.50 14.31 0.26
CA GLN A 71 -0.24 13.59 0.22
C GLN A 71 -0.32 12.36 -0.69
N MET A 72 -1.43 11.61 -0.64
CA MET A 72 -1.68 10.52 -1.58
C MET A 72 -1.74 11.03 -3.01
N LYS A 73 -2.39 12.18 -3.27
CA LYS A 73 -2.44 12.83 -4.59
C LYS A 73 -1.06 13.30 -5.05
N THR A 74 -0.23 13.86 -4.19
CA THR A 74 1.16 14.21 -4.54
C THR A 74 1.98 12.97 -4.88
N HIS A 75 1.78 11.87 -4.15
CA HIS A 75 2.33 10.56 -4.49
C HIS A 75 1.81 10.07 -5.86
N LEU A 76 0.52 10.28 -6.16
CA LEU A 76 -0.15 9.94 -7.42
C LEU A 76 0.27 10.82 -8.63
N HIS A 77 0.51 12.12 -8.43
CA HIS A 77 0.64 13.14 -9.49
C HIS A 77 2.09 13.59 -9.75
N GLY A 78 3.09 13.08 -9.02
CA GLY A 78 4.50 13.41 -9.24
C GLY A 78 5.11 12.94 -10.57
N PHE A 79 4.31 12.31 -11.45
CA PHE A 79 4.72 11.83 -12.77
C PHE A 79 3.70 12.31 -13.82
N GLN A 80 3.91 13.50 -14.35
CA GLN A 80 3.43 13.90 -15.68
C GLN A 80 4.63 13.95 -16.63
#